data_AF-A0A1F9A6I8-F1
#
_entry.id   AF-A0A1F9A6I8-F1
#
_cell.length_a   1.000
_cell.length_b   1.000
_cell.length_c   1.000
_cell.angle_alpha   90.00
_cell.angle_beta   90.00
_cell.angle_gamma   90.00
#
_symmetry.space_group_name_H-M   'P 1'
#
loop_
_entity.id
_entity.type
_entity.pdbx_description
1 polymer ?
#
loop_
_entity_poly.entity_id
_entity_poly.type
_entity_poly.pdbx_seq_one_letter_code
_entity_poly.pdbx_strand_id
1 'polypeptide(L)' 'MKTTLNIPNPLIEEAMKLSKKKTKTGTIIEALEEYIRWRRLKGVIDKAGRLDFSDDWEQVRHER' A
#
# COMPACT_ATOMS: atom_id res chain seq x y z
N MET A 1 6.85 11.82 -14.35
CA MET A 1 7.35 11.30 -15.64
C MET A 1 6.16 10.85 -16.46
N LYS A 2 6.13 11.13 -17.77
CA LYS A 2 5.12 10.59 -18.68
C LYS A 2 5.57 9.23 -19.18
N THR A 3 4.74 8.21 -19.04
CA THR A 3 5.05 6.84 -19.44
C THR A 3 3.93 6.32 -20.32
N THR A 4 4.29 5.61 -21.39
CA THR A 4 3.32 4.89 -22.24
C THR A 4 3.25 3.44 -21.77
N LEU A 5 2.06 3.00 -21.35
CA LEU A 5 1.81 1.63 -20.88
C LEU A 5 0.68 1.03 -21.71
N ASN A 6 0.84 -0.23 -22.10
CA ASN A 6 -0.25 -0.98 -22.73
C ASN A 6 -1.05 -1.70 -21.62
N ILE A 7 -2.30 -1.27 -21.41
CA ILE A 7 -3.19 -1.81 -20.37
C ILE A 7 -4.47 -2.28 -21.05
N PRO A 8 -4.97 -3.50 -20.77
CA PRO A 8 -6.25 -3.96 -21.28
C PRO A 8 -7.39 -2.99 -20.91
N ASN A 9 -8.16 -2.55 -21.90
CA ASN A 9 -9.30 -1.66 -21.66
C ASN A 9 -10.30 -2.19 -20.62
N PRO A 10 -10.69 -3.48 -20.63
CA PRO A 10 -11.62 -4.00 -19.62
C PRO A 10 -11.11 -3.81 -18.18
N LEU A 11 -9.80 -3.96 -17.98
CA LEU A 11 -9.16 -3.87 -16.66
C LEU A 11 -9.18 -2.44 -16.12
N ILE A 12 -8.83 -1.44 -16.94
CA ILE A 12 -8.81 -0.04 -16.49
C ILE A 12 -10.23 0.50 -16.27
N GLU A 13 -11.19 0.08 -17.08
CA GLU A 13 -12.60 0.48 -16.92
C GLU A 13 -13.20 -0.10 -15.63
N GLU A 14 -12.90 -1.35 -15.31
CA GLU A 14 -13.31 -1.96 -14.04
C GLU A 14 -12.65 -1.26 -12.84
N ALA A 15 -11.34 -1.04 -12.90
CA ALA A 15 -10.61 -0.32 -11.86
C ALA A 15 -11.17 1.11 -11.66
N MET A 16 -11.55 1.81 -12.74
CA MET A 16 -12.18 3.13 -12.67
C MET A 16 -13.55 3.08 -11.98
N LYS A 17 -14.36 2.06 -12.27
CA LYS A 17 -15.67 1.86 -11.61
C LYS A 17 -15.52 1.61 -10.11
N LEU A 18 -14.57 0.76 -9.71
CA LEU A 18 -14.32 0.40 -8.32
C LEU A 18 -13.74 1.58 -7.51
N SER A 19 -12.74 2.26 -8.08
CA SER A 19 -12.07 3.43 -7.46
C SER A 19 -12.91 4.71 -7.49
N LYS A 20 -13.96 4.76 -8.33
CA LYS A 20 -14.78 5.95 -8.60
C LYS A 20 -13.96 7.15 -9.13
N LYS A 21 -12.77 6.91 -9.67
CA LYS A 21 -11.92 7.97 -10.25
C LYS A 21 -12.44 8.36 -11.63
N LYS A 22 -12.39 9.67 -11.92
CA LYS A 22 -12.82 10.24 -13.21
C LYS A 22 -11.82 10.01 -14.34
N THR A 23 -10.57 9.68 -14.02
CA THR A 23 -9.48 9.59 -15.00
C THR A 23 -8.69 8.28 -14.88
N LYS A 24 -8.23 7.77 -16.03
CA LYS A 24 -7.34 6.59 -16.09
C LYS A 24 -6.07 6.82 -15.29
N THR A 25 -5.47 8.01 -15.39
CA THR A 25 -4.27 8.39 -14.63
C THR A 25 -4.51 8.33 -13.12
N GLY A 26 -5.62 8.91 -12.63
CA GLY A 26 -5.94 8.89 -11.20
C GLY A 26 -6.14 7.47 -10.66
N THR A 27 -6.74 6.61 -11.47
CA THR A 27 -6.94 5.19 -11.14
C THR A 27 -5.62 4.43 -11.03
N ILE A 28 -4.69 4.66 -11.97
CA ILE A 28 -3.37 4.02 -11.95
C ILE A 28 -2.54 4.50 -10.76
N ILE A 29 -2.59 5.79 -10.43
CA ILE A 29 -1.88 6.34 -9.26
C ILE A 29 -2.37 5.67 -7.99
N GLU A 30 -3.68 5.63 -7.77
CA GLU A 30 -4.27 5.00 -6.57
C GLU A 30 -3.96 3.51 -6.49
N ALA A 31 -4.05 2.77 -7.62
CA ALA A 31 -3.68 1.37 -7.66
C ALA A 31 -2.21 1.12 -7.25
N LEU A 32 -1.29 2.00 -7.66
CA LEU A 32 0.12 1.92 -7.28
C LEU A 32 0.33 2.26 -5.79
N GLU A 33 -0.36 3.27 -5.27
CA GLU A 33 -0.33 3.64 -3.85
C GLU A 33 -0.83 2.47 -2.98
N GLU A 34 -1.94 1.86 -3.35
CA GLU A 34 -2.48 0.68 -2.66
C GLU A 34 -1.53 -0.50 -2.74
N TYR A 35 -0.94 -0.76 -3.91
CA TYR A 35 0.05 -1.83 -4.07
C TYR A 35 1.25 -1.63 -3.14
N ILE A 36 1.81 -0.42 -3.07
CA ILE A 36 2.92 -0.10 -2.16
C ILE A 36 2.48 -0.29 -0.69
N ARG A 37 1.29 0.19 -0.32
CA ARG A 37 0.74 0.05 1.04
C ARG A 37 0.62 -1.42 1.42
N TRP A 38 0.05 -2.26 0.55
CA TRP A 38 -0.09 -3.69 0.75
C TRP A 38 1.26 -4.40 0.90
N ARG A 39 2.25 -4.06 0.08
CA ARG A 39 3.60 -4.63 0.17
C ARG A 39 4.29 -4.27 1.48
N ARG A 40 4.15 -3.02 1.94
CA ARG A 40 4.67 -2.58 3.25
C ARG A 40 4.00 -3.32 4.40
N LEU A 41 2.66 -3.41 4.37
CA LEU A 41 1.90 -4.12 5.40
C LEU A 41 2.30 -5.60 5.48
N LYS A 42 2.43 -6.27 4.32
CA LYS A 42 2.91 -7.65 4.27
C LYS A 42 4.30 -7.79 4.90
N GLY A 43 5.22 -6.86 4.62
CA GLY A 43 6.55 -6.87 5.24
C GLY A 43 6.53 -6.66 6.75
N VAL A 44 5.53 -5.95 7.30
CA VAL A 44 5.33 -5.83 8.75
C VAL A 44 4.79 -7.13 9.33
N ILE A 45 3.79 -7.73 8.68
CA ILE A 45 3.20 -9.01 9.10
C ILE A 45 4.25 -10.13 9.08
N ASP A 46 5.09 -10.19 8.04
CA ASP A 46 6.17 -11.19 7.93
C ASP A 46 7.24 -11.04 9.03
N LYS A 47 7.31 -9.87 9.69
CA LYS A 47 8.17 -9.61 10.84
C LYS A 47 7.47 -9.84 12.18
N ALA A 48 6.16 -10.08 12.20
CA ALA A 48 5.44 -10.41 13.42
C ALA A 48 6.01 -11.70 14.03
N GLY A 49 6.32 -11.67 15.32
CA GLY A 49 6.96 -12.78 16.04
C GLY A 49 8.48 -12.88 15.86
N ARG A 50 9.10 -12.01 15.06
CA ARG A 50 10.57 -11.86 14.95
C ARG A 50 11.10 -10.56 15.56
N LEU A 51 10.21 -9.76 16.14
CA LEU A 51 10.58 -8.52 16.81
C LEU A 51 11.08 -8.89 18.21
N ASP A 52 12.38 -8.72 18.41
CA ASP A 52 12.99 -8.76 19.74
C ASP A 52 12.76 -7.41 20.39
N PHE A 53 12.00 -7.39 21.49
CA PHE A 53 11.82 -6.20 22.30
C PHE A 53 12.90 -6.19 23.38
N SER A 54 13.50 -5.02 23.63
CA SER A 54 14.40 -4.86 24.78
C SER A 54 13.62 -4.99 26.09
N ASP A 55 14.26 -5.49 27.15
CA ASP A 55 13.60 -5.76 28.44
C ASP A 55 12.96 -4.51 29.08
N ASP A 56 13.42 -3.31 28.71
CA ASP A 56 12.93 -2.02 29.18
C ASP A 56 11.75 -1.46 28.37
N TRP A 57 11.22 -2.21 27.39
CA TRP A 57 10.18 -1.70 26.48
C TRP A 57 8.92 -1.20 27.20
N GLU A 58 8.57 -1.81 28.33
CA GLU A 58 7.42 -1.43 29.14
C GLU A 58 7.66 -0.11 29.88
N GLN A 59 8.88 0.10 30.38
CA GLN A 59 9.29 1.35 31.02
C GLN A 59 9.25 2.52 30.02
N VAL A 60 9.83 2.33 28.82
CA VAL A 60 9.84 3.35 27.75
C VAL A 60 8.42 3.69 27.27
N ARG A 61 7.48 2.73 27.29
CA ARG A 61 6.08 2.97 26.90
C ARG A 61 5.33 3.89 27.90
N HIS A 62 5.67 3.80 29.17
CA HIS A 62 4.98 4.49 30.26
C HIS A 62 5.72 5.73 30.81
N GLU A 63 6.95 5.99 30.35
CA GLU A 63 7.62 7.29 30.50
C GLU A 63 6.94 8.36 29.64
N ARG A 64 5.84 8.91 30.15
CA ARG A 64 5.24 10.16 29.69
C ARG A 64 4.86 11.04 30.86
#